data_AF-A0A9J6GS17-F1
#
_entry.id   AF-A0A9J6GS17-F1
#
_cell.length_a   1.000
_cell.length_b   1.000
_cell.length_c   1.000
_cell.angle_alpha   90.00
_cell.angle_beta   90.00
_cell.angle_gamma   90.00
#
_symmetry.space_group_name_H-M   'P 1'
#
loop_
_entity.id
_entity.type
_entity.pdbx_description
1 polymer ?
#
loop_
_entity_poly.entity_id
_entity_poly.type
_entity_poly.pdbx_seq_one_letter_code
_entity_poly.pdbx_strand_id
1 'polypeptide(L)'
;MAAISSTIVDYTRDKIVDTERATLVSSILNLGILCGNLLIPFVSDTVVRSRCSVAALTCALLAVCFLVLPHVASFASVSAATFVSGLQMGYIFTLKSVLFADYLGVCSVALSWGLMGVVAVPVLFCEPSIVGK
;
A
#
# COMPACT_ATOMS: atom_id res chain seq x y z
N MET A 1 6.82 -1.17 -4.30
CA MET A 1 6.83 -0.88 -2.83
C MET A 1 8.00 0.04 -2.47
N ALA A 2 9.21 -0.22 -2.98
CA ALA A 2 10.35 0.68 -2.81
C ALA A 2 10.10 2.10 -3.35
N ALA A 3 9.48 2.26 -4.52
CA ALA A 3 9.17 3.57 -5.08
C ALA A 3 8.15 4.36 -4.25
N ILE A 4 7.05 3.73 -3.78
CA ILE A 4 6.08 4.41 -2.92
C ILE A 4 6.74 4.92 -1.63
N SER A 5 7.60 4.11 -1.02
CA SER A 5 8.37 4.54 0.15
C SER A 5 9.31 5.69 -0.20
N SER A 6 10.02 5.61 -1.33
CA SER A 6 10.88 6.69 -1.85
C SER A 6 10.09 7.97 -2.08
N THR A 7 8.95 7.93 -2.78
CA THR A 7 8.13 9.11 -3.07
C THR A 7 7.56 9.73 -1.80
N ILE A 8 7.17 8.93 -0.80
CA ILE A 8 6.72 9.45 0.50
C ILE A 8 7.89 10.06 1.27
N VAL A 9 9.08 9.46 1.22
CA VAL A 9 10.31 9.98 1.83
C VAL A 9 10.74 11.29 1.16
N ASP A 10 10.74 11.35 -0.17
CA ASP A 10 11.07 12.53 -0.97
C ASP A 10 10.03 13.64 -0.73
N TYR A 11 8.73 13.32 -0.72
CA TYR A 11 7.68 14.27 -0.36
C TYR A 11 7.83 14.79 1.08
N THR A 12 8.21 13.91 2.02
CA THR A 12 8.46 14.30 3.40
C THR A 12 9.70 15.17 3.51
N ARG A 13 10.75 14.88 2.73
CA ARG A 13 11.99 15.66 2.65
C ARG A 13 11.76 17.04 2.04
N ASP A 14 10.92 17.11 1.01
CA ASP A 14 10.57 18.36 0.32
C ASP A 14 9.68 19.26 1.19
N LYS A 15 8.81 18.69 2.03
CA LYS A 15 7.98 19.47 2.97
C LYS A 15 8.60 19.72 4.34
N ILE A 16 9.49 18.84 4.80
CA ILE A 16 9.98 18.82 6.18
C ILE A 16 11.49 18.65 6.13
N VAL A 17 12.18 19.71 6.54
CA VAL A 17 13.63 19.92 6.36
C VAL A 17 14.50 18.86 7.07
N ASP A 18 13.94 18.09 8.01
CA ASP A 18 14.68 17.09 8.80
C ASP A 18 14.62 15.68 8.20
N THR A 19 15.77 15.21 7.70
CA THR A 19 16.01 13.85 7.19
C THR A 19 15.58 12.74 8.17
N GLU A 20 15.68 13.00 9.48
CA GLU A 20 15.27 12.07 10.55
C GLU A 20 13.75 11.85 10.59
N ARG A 21 12.95 12.86 10.21
CA ARG A 21 11.49 12.72 10.15
C ARG A 21 11.04 11.95 8.91
N ALA A 22 11.80 12.01 7.82
CA ALA A 22 11.52 11.25 6.61
C ALA A 22 11.68 9.74 6.81
N THR A 23 12.73 9.32 7.53
CA THR A 23 12.93 7.90 7.88
C THR A 23 11.88 7.39 8.86
N LEU A 24 11.40 8.24 9.79
CA LEU A 24 10.27 7.92 10.66
C LEU A 24 8.99 7.68 9.87
N VAL A 25 8.70 8.49 8.84
CA VAL A 25 7.51 8.30 7.99
C VAL A 25 7.56 6.98 7.22
N SER A 26 8.73 6.59 6.68
CA SER A 26 8.92 5.25 6.08
C SER A 26 8.70 4.13 7.10
N SER A 27 9.11 4.34 8.35
CA SER A 27 8.91 3.35 9.42
C SER A 27 7.43 3.20 9.79
N ILE A 28 6.70 4.32 9.84
CA ILE A 28 5.25 4.36 10.06
C ILE A 28 4.49 3.66 8.94
N LEU A 29 4.91 3.85 7.68
CA LEU A 29 4.33 3.14 6.53
C LEU A 29 4.45 1.63 6.71
N ASN A 30 5.65 1.14 7.04
CA ASN A 30 5.89 -0.29 7.25
C ASN A 30 5.11 -0.86 8.44
N LEU A 31 4.98 -0.10 9.53
CA LEU A 31 4.12 -0.47 10.66
C LEU A 31 2.65 -0.58 10.22
N GLY A 32 2.17 0.38 9.41
CA GLY A 32 0.85 0.33 8.82
C GLY A 32 0.64 -0.93 7.98
N ILE A 33 1.60 -1.28 7.12
CA ILE A 33 1.55 -2.50 6.30
C ILE A 33 1.47 -3.75 7.17
N LEU A 34 2.30 -3.84 8.22
CA LEU A 34 2.28 -4.96 9.16
C LEU A 34 0.93 -5.09 9.88
N CYS A 35 0.40 -3.98 10.41
CA CYS A 35 -0.91 -3.96 11.03
C CYS A 35 -2.02 -4.33 10.03
N GLY A 36 -1.94 -3.85 8.80
CA GLY A 36 -2.90 -4.14 7.74
C GLY A 36 -2.93 -5.60 7.33
N ASN A 37 -1.77 -6.26 7.35
CA ASN A 37 -1.64 -7.70 7.09
C ASN A 37 -2.19 -8.58 8.21
N LEU A 38 -2.21 -8.11 9.46
CA LEU A 38 -2.59 -8.91 10.62
C LEU A 38 -4.02 -8.67 11.07
N LEU A 39 -4.41 -7.40 11.22
CA LEU A 39 -5.67 -7.02 11.85
C LEU A 39 -6.86 -7.09 10.88
N ILE A 40 -6.67 -6.62 9.64
CA ILE A 40 -7.78 -6.45 8.70
C ILE A 40 -8.27 -7.79 8.12
N PRO A 41 -7.43 -8.81 7.84
CA PRO A 41 -7.92 -10.14 7.46
C PRO A 41 -8.76 -10.78 8.55
N PHE A 42 -8.36 -10.62 9.81
CA PHE A 42 -9.08 -11.15 10.97
C PHE A 42 -10.48 -10.52 11.12
N VAL A 43 -10.57 -9.21 10.90
CA VAL A 43 -11.86 -8.48 10.88
C VAL A 43 -12.68 -8.83 9.62
N SER A 44 -12.03 -8.98 8.48
CA SER A 44 -12.69 -9.29 7.21
C SER A 44 -13.32 -10.68 7.20
N ASP A 45 -12.67 -11.67 7.82
CA ASP A 45 -13.19 -13.04 7.92
C ASP A 45 -14.39 -13.15 8.88
N THR A 46 -14.53 -12.20 9.82
CA THR A 46 -15.62 -12.23 10.81
C THR A 46 -16.83 -11.40 10.42
N VAL A 47 -16.64 -10.30 9.67
CA VAL A 47 -17.70 -9.28 9.48
C VAL A 47 -18.28 -9.26 8.07
N VAL A 48 -17.54 -9.68 7.03
CA VAL A 48 -17.94 -9.35 5.65
C VAL A 48 -18.30 -10.56 4.80
N ARG A 49 -19.49 -10.49 4.19
CA ARG A 49 -20.08 -11.54 3.36
C ARG A 49 -19.54 -11.60 1.92
N SER A 50 -18.91 -10.53 1.42
CA SER A 50 -18.37 -10.44 0.05
C SER A 50 -16.97 -9.81 0.02
N ARG A 51 -15.95 -10.64 -0.24
CA ARG A 51 -14.53 -10.25 -0.28
C ARG A 51 -14.22 -9.22 -1.37
N CYS A 52 -14.90 -9.29 -2.52
CA CYS A 52 -14.70 -8.35 -3.64
C CYS A 52 -15.16 -6.92 -3.32
N SER A 53 -16.26 -6.75 -2.58
CA SER A 53 -16.74 -5.43 -2.21
C SER A 53 -15.78 -4.72 -1.25
N VAL A 54 -15.14 -5.49 -0.34
CA VAL A 54 -14.12 -4.93 0.57
C VAL A 54 -12.87 -4.55 -0.19
N ALA A 55 -12.45 -5.37 -1.16
CA ALA A 55 -11.32 -5.05 -2.04
C ALA A 55 -11.53 -3.73 -2.82
N ALA A 56 -12.72 -3.55 -3.39
CA ALA A 56 -13.04 -2.32 -4.11
C ALA A 56 -13.03 -1.09 -3.18
N LEU A 57 -13.58 -1.25 -1.96
CA LEU A 57 -13.63 -0.18 -0.97
C LEU A 57 -12.23 0.19 -0.46
N THR A 58 -11.35 -0.78 -0.23
CA THR A 58 -9.97 -0.52 0.20
C THR A 58 -9.12 0.12 -0.89
N CYS A 59 -9.29 -0.30 -2.16
CA CYS A 59 -8.67 0.39 -3.29
C CYS A 59 -9.18 1.84 -3.45
N ALA A 60 -10.48 2.07 -3.31
CA ALA A 60 -11.05 3.41 -3.38
C ALA A 60 -10.52 4.31 -2.25
N LEU A 61 -10.47 3.81 -1.01
CA LEU A 61 -9.92 4.55 0.12
C LEU A 61 -8.43 4.86 -0.06
N LEU A 62 -7.66 3.91 -0.61
CA LEU A 62 -6.24 4.14 -0.91
C LEU A 62 -6.05 5.24 -1.95
N ALA A 63 -6.86 5.24 -3.02
CA ALA A 63 -6.82 6.29 -4.03
C ALA A 63 -7.17 7.66 -3.43
N VAL A 64 -8.18 7.74 -2.56
CA VAL A 64 -8.54 8.97 -1.84
C VAL A 64 -7.38 9.44 -0.96
N CYS A 65 -6.71 8.54 -0.23
CA CYS A 65 -5.55 8.90 0.59
C CYS A 65 -4.42 9.53 -0.25
N PHE A 66 -4.13 8.98 -1.43
CA PHE A 66 -3.13 9.54 -2.33
C PHE A 66 -3.53 10.89 -2.94
N LEU A 67 -4.82 11.10 -3.24
CA LEU A 67 -5.33 12.39 -3.74
C LEU A 67 -5.32 13.47 -2.66
N VAL A 68 -5.53 13.11 -1.40
CA VAL A 68 -5.57 14.06 -0.27
C VAL A 68 -4.15 14.40 0.22
N LEU A 69 -3.20 13.47 0.12
CA LEU A 69 -1.80 13.66 0.53
C LEU A 69 -1.16 15.01 0.10
N PRO A 70 -1.27 15.47 -1.16
CA PRO A 70 -0.66 16.73 -1.61
C PRO A 70 -1.26 17.98 -0.96
N HIS A 71 -2.54 17.95 -0.58
CA HIS A 71 -3.22 19.09 0.04
C HIS A 71 -2.88 19.30 1.51
N VAL A 72 -2.21 18.33 2.13
CA VAL A 72 -1.99 18.28 3.57
C VAL A 72 -0.54 18.64 3.89
N ALA A 73 -0.32 19.67 4.70
CA ALA A 73 1.02 20.22 5.00
C ALA A 73 1.51 19.96 6.43
N SER A 74 0.67 19.49 7.34
CA SER A 74 1.09 19.21 8.72
C SER A 74 1.68 17.80 8.84
N PHE A 75 2.78 17.68 9.59
CA PHE A 75 3.48 16.41 9.82
C PHE A 75 2.55 15.33 10.37
N ALA A 76 1.73 15.67 11.37
CA ALA A 76 0.80 14.74 12.01
C ALA A 76 -0.20 14.13 11.01
N SER A 77 -0.71 14.96 10.09
CA SER A 77 -1.64 14.54 9.07
C SER A 77 -0.98 13.74 7.94
N VAL A 78 0.28 14.04 7.58
CA VAL A 78 1.07 13.23 6.64
C VAL A 78 1.38 11.87 7.26
N SER A 79 1.78 11.80 8.52
CA SER A 79 2.03 10.54 9.22
C SER A 79 0.77 9.69 9.35
N ALA A 80 -0.39 10.30 9.65
CA ALA A 80 -1.66 9.59 9.73
C ALA A 80 -2.09 9.03 8.36
N ALA A 81 -2.01 9.83 7.29
CA ALA A 81 -2.33 9.39 5.95
C ALA A 81 -1.37 8.28 5.46
N THR A 82 -0.09 8.37 5.82
CA THR A 82 0.92 7.35 5.52
C THR A 82 0.63 6.04 6.25
N PHE A 83 0.22 6.11 7.52
CA PHE A 83 -0.17 4.93 8.28
C PHE A 83 -1.43 4.26 7.68
N VAL A 84 -2.44 5.04 7.34
CA VAL A 84 -3.70 4.55 6.75
C VAL A 84 -3.48 3.92 5.37
N SER A 85 -2.65 4.55 4.53
CA SER A 85 -2.26 3.98 3.24
C SER A 85 -1.46 2.69 3.41
N GLY A 86 -0.56 2.62 4.40
CA GLY A 86 0.12 1.39 4.78
C GLY A 86 -0.84 0.26 5.17
N LEU A 87 -1.83 0.56 6.03
CA LEU A 87 -2.87 -0.40 6.44
C LEU A 87 -3.62 -0.97 5.23
N GLN A 88 -4.06 -0.10 4.32
CA GLN A 88 -4.80 -0.50 3.12
C GLN A 88 -3.94 -1.33 2.18
N MET A 89 -2.66 -0.96 1.98
CA MET A 89 -1.73 -1.74 1.17
C MET A 89 -1.51 -3.15 1.72
N GLY A 90 -1.25 -3.28 3.02
CA GLY A 90 -1.11 -4.60 3.67
C GLY A 90 -2.36 -5.46 3.43
N TYR A 91 -3.54 -4.88 3.64
CA TYR A 91 -4.77 -5.61 3.38
C TYR A 91 -4.96 -6.04 1.92
N ILE A 92 -4.62 -5.20 0.94
CA ILE A 92 -4.68 -5.59 -0.48
C ILE A 92 -3.73 -6.76 -0.78
N PHE A 93 -2.53 -6.77 -0.18
CA PHE A 93 -1.58 -7.88 -0.36
C PHE A 93 -2.11 -9.22 0.16
N THR A 94 -2.75 -9.23 1.32
CA THR A 94 -3.33 -10.44 1.90
C THR A 94 -4.59 -10.87 1.16
N LEU A 95 -5.47 -9.93 0.83
CA LEU A 95 -6.73 -10.23 0.16
C LEU A 95 -6.51 -10.73 -1.26
N LYS A 96 -5.50 -10.23 -2.00
CA LYS A 96 -5.21 -10.74 -3.35
C LYS A 96 -4.82 -12.22 -3.33
N SER A 97 -4.03 -12.68 -2.36
CA SER A 97 -3.65 -14.09 -2.27
C SER A 97 -4.84 -14.99 -2.01
N VAL A 98 -5.78 -14.53 -1.17
CA VAL A 98 -7.02 -15.25 -0.87
C VAL A 98 -7.93 -15.28 -2.10
N LEU A 99 -8.11 -14.15 -2.79
CA LEU A 99 -8.93 -14.07 -4.01
C LEU A 99 -8.36 -14.98 -5.12
N PHE A 100 -7.05 -14.99 -5.31
CA PHE A 100 -6.43 -15.87 -6.30
C PHE A 100 -6.62 -17.35 -5.95
N ALA A 101 -6.53 -17.71 -4.67
CA ALA A 101 -6.80 -19.07 -4.22
C ALA A 101 -8.27 -19.47 -4.46
N ASP A 102 -9.22 -18.57 -4.16
CA ASP A 102 -10.66 -18.81 -4.33
C ASP A 102 -11.08 -18.90 -5.81
N TYR A 103 -10.54 -18.05 -6.70
CA TYR A 103 -10.98 -17.98 -8.11
C TYR A 103 -10.16 -18.83 -9.09
N LEU A 104 -8.85 -18.98 -8.88
CA LEU A 104 -7.96 -19.69 -9.82
C LEU A 104 -7.49 -21.05 -9.27
N GLY A 105 -7.83 -21.35 -8.01
CA GLY A 105 -7.36 -22.53 -7.29
C GLY A 105 -5.95 -22.35 -6.73
N VAL A 106 -5.67 -23.09 -5.64
CA VAL A 106 -4.42 -22.98 -4.86
C VAL A 106 -3.17 -23.22 -5.72
N CYS A 107 -3.22 -24.14 -6.69
CA CYS A 107 -2.10 -24.45 -7.57
C CYS A 107 -1.73 -23.30 -8.53
N SER A 108 -2.69 -22.46 -8.92
CA SER A 108 -2.46 -21.31 -9.80
C SER A 108 -1.91 -20.09 -9.06
N VAL A 109 -1.92 -20.08 -7.72
CA VAL A 109 -1.44 -18.94 -6.92
C VAL A 109 0.05 -18.70 -7.17
N ALA A 110 0.87 -19.74 -7.22
CA ALA A 110 2.30 -19.61 -7.49
C ALA A 110 2.57 -19.05 -8.90
N LEU A 111 1.83 -19.54 -9.90
CA LEU A 111 1.92 -19.08 -11.29
C LEU A 111 1.45 -17.63 -11.43
N SER A 112 0.35 -17.26 -10.79
CA SER A 112 -0.20 -15.90 -10.85
C SER A 112 0.72 -14.89 -10.16
N TRP A 113 1.32 -15.24 -9.02
CA TRP A 113 2.35 -14.43 -8.38
C TRP A 113 3.62 -14.30 -9.24
N GLY A 114 4.04 -15.38 -9.91
CA GLY A 114 5.15 -15.35 -10.86
C GLY A 114 4.89 -14.39 -12.02
N LEU A 115 3.74 -14.52 -12.69
CA LEU A 115 3.30 -13.62 -13.76
C LEU A 115 3.17 -12.17 -13.30
N MET A 116 2.58 -11.96 -12.12
CA MET A 116 2.45 -10.62 -11.53
C MET A 116 3.82 -10.01 -11.26
N GLY A 117 4.81 -10.81 -10.82
CA GLY A 117 6.20 -10.40 -10.68
C GLY A 117 6.82 -9.97 -12.00
N VAL A 118 6.65 -10.78 -13.06
CA VAL A 118 7.17 -10.47 -14.40
C VAL A 118 6.56 -9.18 -14.95
N VAL A 119 5.27 -8.92 -14.72
CA VAL A 119 4.60 -7.67 -15.12
C VAL A 119 4.98 -6.50 -14.20
N ALA A 120 5.21 -6.75 -12.92
CA ALA A 120 5.60 -5.71 -11.96
C ALA A 120 7.01 -5.20 -12.22
N VAL A 121 7.95 -6.04 -12.66
CA VAL A 121 9.34 -5.64 -12.95
C VAL A 121 9.42 -4.42 -13.90
N PRO A 122 8.85 -4.44 -15.12
CA PRO A 122 8.91 -3.28 -16.00
C PRO A 122 8.21 -2.05 -15.42
N VAL A 123 7.15 -2.23 -14.62
CA VAL A 123 6.50 -1.12 -13.90
C VAL A 123 7.46 -0.52 -12.89
N LEU A 124 8.12 -1.32 -12.05
CA LEU A 124 9.12 -0.88 -11.07
C LEU A 124 10.33 -0.19 -11.73
N PHE A 125 10.71 -0.60 -12.94
CA PHE A 125 11.76 0.07 -13.73
C PHE A 125 11.28 1.41 -14.34
N CYS A 126 9.99 1.54 -14.64
CA CYS A 126 9.40 2.81 -15.12
C CYS A 126 9.07 3.79 -14.00
N GLU A 127 8.84 3.31 -12.77
CA GLU A 127 8.59 4.14 -11.58
C GLU A 127 9.58 5.31 -11.40
N PRO A 128 10.92 5.10 -11.41
CA PRO A 128 11.87 6.21 -11.30
C PRO A 128 11.83 7.16 -12.51
N SER A 129 11.35 6.73 -13.67
CA SER A 129 11.17 7.61 -14.83
C SER A 129 9.92 8.49 -14.72
N ILE A 130 8.89 8.05 -13.98
CA ILE A 130 7.68 8.82 -13.71
C ILE A 130 7.92 9.82 -12.58
N VAL A 131 8.75 9.45 -11.60
CA VAL A 131 9.13 10.32 -10.48
C VAL A 131 10.29 11.26 -10.84
N GLY A 132 11.05 10.96 -11.89
CA GLY A 132 12.37 11.56 -12.13
C GLY A 132 12.41 13.05 -12.46
N LYS A 133 12.75 13.89 -11.47
CA LYS A 133 14.08 14.49 -11.26
C LYS A 133 14.09 15.27 -9.94
#